data_AF-A0A9W4KAU1-F1
#
_entry.id   AF-A0A9W4KAU1-F1
#
_cell.length_a   1.000
_cell.length_b   1.000
_cell.length_c   1.000
_cell.angle_alpha   90.00
_cell.angle_beta   90.00
_cell.angle_gamma   90.00
#
_symmetry.space_group_name_H-M   'P 1'
#
loop_
_entity.id
_entity.type
_entity.pdbx_description
1 polymer ?
#
loop_
_entity_poly.entity_id
_entity_poly.type
_entity_poly.pdbx_seq_one_letter_code
_entity_poly.pdbx_strand_id
1 'polypeptide(L)'
;MASLYEFKATYYGVNRTRPPPASLSCPASVSRFSYRTQNSQPRTDISNAFSDTVKLEVARLSGAQCWSCSTTEPEFAHVIAQKDGQVHYWIEAGLLPFSLKAMTNCIQLCPTCHAAFDRSDDPRWVFLPTDLNFFIRHEFEDRRRRAQADPPSSRIVPTAKDYRDHLTSKGLVPDDAIGALYRGYYLKNLLCGGRLPIDFLRVLTTPKPWHGHPLAAIRRGIAILGSARCHALDHTTIDELAVLRDLYFDDKSLIHPHLVQLYHIPLAGGKRKSTDEETDDETDHHDEKKPKLATDADNNRTVQDVVNSQNTRHIRSQATVSDSVQTDLYASTEWVLGPSATGNDAIDRFAPLLKSIDAVTLLG
;
A
#
# COMPACT_ATOMS: atom_id res chain seq x y z
N MET A 1 -62.00 29.78 -21.83
CA MET A 1 -62.36 28.69 -20.89
C MET A 1 -61.37 28.75 -19.72
N ALA A 2 -61.82 28.36 -18.51
CA ALA A 2 -61.12 28.16 -17.22
C ALA A 2 -59.60 28.55 -17.12
N SER A 3 -59.10 29.42 -16.23
CA SER A 3 -59.34 29.59 -14.76
C SER A 3 -58.93 28.30 -13.99
N LEU A 4 -58.08 28.23 -12.96
CA LEU A 4 -57.56 29.11 -11.89
C LEU A 4 -56.09 28.66 -11.56
N TYR A 5 -55.29 29.18 -10.62
CA TYR A 5 -55.33 30.30 -9.65
C TYR A 5 -53.86 30.71 -9.33
N GLU A 6 -53.61 31.96 -8.92
CA GLU A 6 -52.43 32.34 -8.11
C GLU A 6 -52.82 32.42 -6.63
N PHE A 7 -51.89 32.15 -5.71
CA PHE A 7 -52.06 32.49 -4.29
C PHE A 7 -50.93 33.40 -3.80
N LYS A 8 -51.25 34.68 -3.59
CA LYS A 8 -50.40 35.64 -2.86
C LYS A 8 -50.60 35.46 -1.37
N ALA A 9 -49.52 35.59 -0.60
CA ALA A 9 -49.58 35.88 0.83
C ALA A 9 -48.70 37.11 1.11
N THR A 10 -49.33 38.18 1.59
CA THR A 10 -48.64 39.39 2.05
C THR A 10 -49.35 39.86 3.32
N TYR A 11 -48.63 39.97 4.42
CA TYR A 11 -49.11 40.66 5.62
C TYR A 11 -48.01 41.58 6.14
N TYR A 12 -48.35 42.87 6.27
CA TYR A 12 -47.52 43.87 6.91
C TYR A 12 -47.85 43.95 8.41
N GLY A 13 -46.83 44.20 9.24
CA GLY A 13 -46.97 44.52 10.66
C GLY A 13 -45.70 45.23 11.14
N VAL A 14 -45.81 46.49 11.57
CA VAL A 14 -44.67 47.42 11.68
C VAL A 14 -44.38 47.83 13.12
N ASN A 15 -43.08 47.79 13.48
CA ASN A 15 -42.35 48.49 14.55
C ASN A 15 -42.91 48.57 15.98
N ARG A 16 -42.03 48.28 16.95
CA ARG A 16 -41.67 49.26 18.01
C ARG A 16 -40.31 48.98 18.66
N THR A 17 -39.53 50.05 18.85
CA THR A 17 -38.25 50.09 19.55
C THR A 17 -38.39 50.78 20.92
N ARG A 18 -37.74 50.25 21.98
CA ARG A 18 -37.09 51.03 23.05
C ARG A 18 -36.24 50.14 23.99
N PRO A 19 -35.24 50.68 24.72
CA PRO A 19 -34.21 49.90 25.41
C PRO A 19 -34.35 50.01 26.97
N PRO A 20 -33.32 49.88 27.83
CA PRO A 20 -33.37 49.00 29.01
C PRO A 20 -33.38 49.75 30.37
N PRO A 21 -33.39 49.02 31.50
CA PRO A 21 -32.84 49.49 32.78
C PRO A 21 -31.50 48.79 33.12
N ALA A 22 -30.67 49.45 33.92
CA ALA A 22 -29.30 49.02 34.24
C ALA A 22 -29.10 48.65 35.72
N SER A 23 -28.04 47.86 35.94
CA SER A 23 -27.15 47.80 37.13
C SER A 23 -27.71 47.59 38.54
N LEU A 24 -27.13 46.59 39.24
CA LEU A 24 -26.61 46.60 40.63
C LEU A 24 -25.81 45.29 40.79
N SER A 25 -24.49 45.29 40.59
CA SER A 25 -23.41 45.49 41.58
C SER A 25 -22.91 44.20 42.29
N CYS A 26 -21.60 43.97 42.21
CA CYS A 26 -20.78 42.86 42.72
C CYS A 26 -20.68 42.83 44.29
N PRO A 27 -19.84 42.00 44.97
CA PRO A 27 -18.88 40.98 44.49
C PRO A 27 -18.81 39.64 45.30
N ALA A 28 -18.12 38.62 44.76
CA ALA A 28 -17.42 37.60 45.55
C ALA A 28 -16.30 36.93 44.75
N SER A 29 -15.09 36.87 45.32
CA SER A 29 -13.87 36.34 44.69
C SER A 29 -13.44 34.99 45.28
N VAL A 30 -13.40 33.93 44.46
CA VAL A 30 -12.70 32.66 44.74
C VAL A 30 -12.14 32.16 43.39
N SER A 31 -10.87 32.34 43.04
CA SER A 31 -9.63 31.74 43.58
C SER A 31 -9.49 30.22 43.36
N ARG A 32 -8.75 29.85 42.29
CA ARG A 32 -8.09 28.55 42.02
C ARG A 32 -9.08 27.40 41.69
N PHE A 33 -8.80 26.49 40.77
CA PHE A 33 -7.51 26.00 40.27
C PHE A 33 -7.40 25.98 38.74
N SER A 34 -6.31 26.55 38.22
CA SER A 34 -5.82 26.23 36.87
C SER A 34 -4.89 25.03 36.99
N TYR A 35 -5.27 23.87 36.44
CA TYR A 35 -4.38 22.71 36.37
C TYR A 35 -3.31 22.94 35.30
N ARG A 36 -2.24 23.63 35.71
CA ARG A 36 -1.02 23.82 34.95
C ARG A 36 -0.19 22.53 35.00
N THR A 37 -0.47 21.57 34.12
CA THR A 37 0.49 20.49 33.83
C THR A 37 1.63 21.02 32.97
N GLN A 38 2.55 21.74 33.62
CA GLN A 38 3.89 21.96 33.06
C GLN A 38 4.61 20.61 32.98
N ASN A 39 4.66 20.02 31.79
CA ASN A 39 5.72 19.10 31.39
C ASN A 39 6.23 19.50 30.01
N SER A 40 6.67 20.76 29.91
CA SER A 40 7.33 21.32 28.74
C SER A 40 8.79 20.89 28.69
N GLN A 41 9.05 19.60 28.46
CA GLN A 41 10.21 19.24 27.66
C GLN A 41 9.81 19.38 26.19
N PRO A 42 10.58 20.11 25.35
CA PRO A 42 10.40 20.03 23.92
C PRO A 42 10.92 18.66 23.47
N ARG A 43 10.08 17.63 23.59
CA ARG A 43 10.20 16.52 22.66
C ARG A 43 9.99 17.10 21.28
N THR A 44 11.06 17.17 20.51
CA THR A 44 11.01 17.12 19.05
C THR A 44 10.57 15.70 18.62
N ASP A 45 9.44 15.24 19.16
CA ASP A 45 8.70 14.13 18.58
C ASP A 45 8.28 14.64 17.21
N ILE A 46 8.92 14.11 16.18
CA ILE A 46 8.62 14.41 14.78
C ILE A 46 7.20 13.92 14.55
N SER A 47 6.22 14.81 14.74
CA SER A 47 4.81 14.44 14.75
C SER A 47 4.44 13.75 13.44
N ASN A 48 3.87 12.55 13.56
CA ASN A 48 3.34 11.80 12.42
C ASN A 48 2.03 12.41 11.88
N ALA A 49 1.53 13.50 12.48
CA ALA A 49 0.38 14.22 11.97
C ALA A 49 0.77 15.24 10.88
N PHE A 50 -0.20 15.59 10.03
CA PHE A 50 -0.13 16.77 9.18
C PHE A 50 -0.10 18.06 10.02
N SER A 51 0.55 19.11 9.50
CA SER A 51 0.45 20.45 10.09
C SER A 51 -0.94 21.04 9.87
N ASP A 52 -1.36 21.98 10.72
CA ASP A 52 -2.69 22.57 10.62
C ASP A 52 -2.86 23.39 9.33
N THR A 53 -1.79 23.97 8.79
CA THR A 53 -1.78 24.59 7.45
C THR A 53 -2.14 23.58 6.35
N VAL A 54 -1.60 22.35 6.41
CA VAL A 54 -1.93 21.30 5.43
C VAL A 54 -3.38 20.84 5.61
N LYS A 55 -3.86 20.67 6.84
CA LYS A 55 -5.27 20.33 7.11
C LYS A 55 -6.25 21.39 6.57
N LEU A 56 -5.96 22.67 6.81
CA LEU A 56 -6.76 23.79 6.34
C LEU A 56 -6.78 23.86 4.81
N GLU A 57 -5.65 23.68 4.14
CA GLU A 57 -5.58 23.70 2.67
C GLU A 57 -6.31 22.49 2.04
N VAL A 58 -6.17 21.30 2.62
CA VAL A 58 -6.94 20.12 2.20
C VAL A 58 -8.44 20.36 2.38
N ALA A 59 -8.87 20.98 3.48
CA ALA A 59 -10.28 21.32 3.71
C ALA A 59 -10.78 22.42 2.76
N ARG A 60 -9.93 23.37 2.36
CA ARG A 60 -10.23 24.39 1.34
C ARG A 60 -10.43 23.75 -0.04
N LEU A 61 -9.67 22.71 -0.37
CA LEU A 61 -9.74 22.01 -1.65
C LEU A 61 -10.89 20.99 -1.71
N SER A 62 -11.07 20.16 -0.67
CA SER A 62 -11.98 19.00 -0.67
C SER A 62 -13.25 19.18 0.18
N GLY A 63 -13.38 20.29 0.91
CA GLY A 63 -14.48 20.57 1.82
C GLY A 63 -14.28 20.05 3.25
N ALA A 64 -15.38 19.92 3.99
CA ALA A 64 -15.38 19.50 5.40
C ALA A 64 -16.10 18.13 5.61
N GLN A 65 -16.06 17.27 4.59
CA GLN A 65 -16.73 15.96 4.57
C GLN A 65 -15.75 14.84 4.25
N CYS A 66 -16.09 13.63 4.66
CA CYS A 66 -15.41 12.40 4.26
C CYS A 66 -15.46 12.24 2.74
N TRP A 67 -14.30 12.18 2.08
CA TRP A 67 -14.19 11.99 0.64
C TRP A 67 -14.88 10.70 0.17
N SER A 68 -14.78 9.63 0.99
CA SER A 68 -15.39 8.32 0.72
C SER A 68 -16.93 8.35 0.81
N CYS A 69 -17.49 8.74 1.97
CA CYS A 69 -18.92 8.57 2.26
C CYS A 69 -19.71 9.86 2.59
N SER A 70 -19.12 11.04 2.40
CA SER A 70 -19.72 12.36 2.62
C SER A 70 -20.22 12.67 4.05
N THR A 71 -19.98 11.79 5.01
CA THR A 71 -20.20 12.06 6.45
C THR A 71 -19.35 13.25 6.91
N THR A 72 -19.89 14.06 7.81
CA THR A 72 -19.20 15.20 8.44
C THR A 72 -18.03 14.74 9.34
N GLU A 73 -17.25 15.71 9.82
CA GLU A 73 -16.15 15.51 10.78
C GLU A 73 -15.09 14.49 10.30
N PRO A 74 -14.46 14.70 9.12
CA PRO A 74 -13.39 13.85 8.65
C PRO A 74 -12.08 14.05 9.44
N GLU A 75 -11.36 12.96 9.62
CA GLU A 75 -9.96 12.92 9.99
C GLU A 75 -9.07 13.06 8.73
N PHE A 76 -7.79 13.38 8.92
CA PHE A 76 -6.84 13.59 7.84
C PHE A 76 -5.88 12.41 7.72
N ALA A 77 -6.17 11.51 6.78
CA ALA A 77 -5.42 10.28 6.54
C ALA A 77 -4.23 10.49 5.60
N HIS A 78 -3.15 9.73 5.84
CA HIS A 78 -2.00 9.68 4.93
C HIS A 78 -2.23 8.60 3.87
N VAL A 79 -2.23 8.99 2.59
CA VAL A 79 -2.44 8.03 1.48
C VAL A 79 -1.28 7.04 1.41
N ILE A 80 -0.03 7.52 1.45
CA ILE A 80 1.14 6.72 1.83
C ILE A 80 1.47 7.04 3.29
N ALA A 81 1.38 6.05 4.17
CA ALA A 81 1.68 6.22 5.60
C ALA A 81 3.16 6.59 5.83
N GLN A 82 3.44 7.46 6.81
CA GLN A 82 4.83 7.83 7.17
C GLN A 82 5.68 6.64 7.66
N LYS A 83 5.03 5.53 8.05
CA LYS A 83 5.67 4.27 8.48
C LYS A 83 5.58 3.15 7.42
N ASP A 84 5.22 3.45 6.17
CA ASP A 84 5.28 2.47 5.08
C ASP A 84 6.74 2.11 4.81
N GLY A 85 7.12 0.89 5.19
CA GLY A 85 8.50 0.37 5.07
C GLY A 85 8.98 0.12 3.64
N GLN A 86 8.21 0.49 2.61
CA GLN A 86 8.63 0.45 1.20
C GLN A 86 8.90 1.85 0.61
N VAL A 87 8.71 2.93 1.37
CA VAL A 87 8.85 4.32 0.87
C VAL A 87 10.21 4.60 0.25
N HIS A 88 11.30 4.08 0.82
CA HIS A 88 12.65 4.31 0.29
C HIS A 88 12.84 3.68 -1.09
N TYR A 89 12.39 2.44 -1.32
CA TYR A 89 12.43 1.81 -2.65
C TYR A 89 11.65 2.61 -3.71
N TRP A 90 10.54 3.23 -3.31
CA TRP A 90 9.76 4.10 -4.20
C TRP A 90 10.44 5.45 -4.48
N ILE A 91 11.20 5.99 -3.53
CA ILE A 91 12.02 7.19 -3.73
C ILE A 91 13.23 6.87 -4.62
N GLU A 92 13.94 5.76 -4.36
CA GLU A 92 15.06 5.26 -5.16
C GLU A 92 14.65 4.98 -6.62
N ALA A 93 13.45 4.42 -6.82
CA ALA A 93 12.86 4.24 -8.14
C ALA A 93 12.46 5.56 -8.85
N GLY A 94 12.48 6.71 -8.16
CA GLY A 94 12.05 8.00 -8.71
C GLY A 94 10.54 8.20 -8.79
N LEU A 95 9.77 7.46 -7.98
CA LEU A 95 8.30 7.42 -8.04
C LEU A 95 7.60 8.32 -6.99
N LEU A 96 8.32 8.87 -6.02
CA LEU A 96 7.76 9.75 -4.98
C LEU A 96 8.44 11.13 -4.96
N PRO A 97 8.05 12.05 -5.87
CA PRO A 97 8.62 13.41 -5.95
C PRO A 97 8.06 14.38 -4.90
N PHE A 98 7.39 13.90 -3.84
CA PHE A 98 6.68 14.73 -2.86
C PHE A 98 6.90 14.25 -1.42
N SER A 99 6.84 15.19 -0.48
CA SER A 99 6.89 14.87 0.96
C SER A 99 5.63 14.13 1.40
N LEU A 100 5.78 13.08 2.21
CA LEU A 100 4.64 12.37 2.81
C LEU A 100 3.77 13.27 3.70
N LYS A 101 4.29 14.41 4.18
CA LYS A 101 3.54 15.41 4.96
C LYS A 101 2.87 16.49 4.10
N ALA A 102 3.00 16.43 2.78
CA ALA A 102 2.36 17.39 1.87
C ALA A 102 0.85 17.11 1.72
N MET A 103 0.09 18.16 1.37
CA MET A 103 -1.34 18.05 1.08
C MET A 103 -1.65 17.03 -0.03
N THR A 104 -0.70 16.80 -0.95
CA THR A 104 -0.83 15.85 -2.06
C THR A 104 -0.81 14.39 -1.63
N ASN A 105 -0.44 14.10 -0.37
CA ASN A 105 -0.50 12.78 0.25
C ASN A 105 -1.65 12.67 1.27
N CYS A 106 -2.56 13.65 1.31
CA CYS A 106 -3.61 13.75 2.32
C CYS A 106 -5.00 13.47 1.73
N ILE A 107 -5.83 12.73 2.46
CA ILE A 107 -7.25 12.52 2.15
C ILE A 107 -8.10 12.64 3.41
N GLN A 108 -9.27 13.27 3.29
CA GLN A 108 -10.24 13.42 4.38
C GLN A 108 -11.16 12.20 4.46
N LEU A 109 -11.18 11.52 5.60
CA LEU A 109 -11.99 10.32 5.82
C LEU A 109 -12.63 10.37 7.21
N CYS A 110 -13.93 10.04 7.33
CA CYS A 110 -14.52 9.84 8.65
C CYS A 110 -13.86 8.62 9.35
N PRO A 111 -13.92 8.51 10.69
CA PRO A 111 -13.21 7.46 11.44
C PRO A 111 -13.46 6.03 10.91
N THR A 112 -14.68 5.71 10.48
CA THR A 112 -15.02 4.40 9.89
C THR A 112 -14.32 4.14 8.55
N CYS A 113 -14.22 5.15 7.67
CA CYS A 113 -13.53 5.02 6.40
C CYS A 113 -12.01 5.04 6.57
N HIS A 114 -11.50 5.84 7.51
CA HIS A 114 -10.08 5.89 7.86
C HIS A 114 -9.59 4.55 8.39
N ALA A 115 -10.29 3.95 9.37
CA ALA A 115 -9.97 2.62 9.89
C ALA A 115 -10.08 1.49 8.85
N ALA A 116 -10.88 1.67 7.79
CA ALA A 116 -10.97 0.74 6.67
C ALA A 116 -9.81 0.90 5.65
N PHE A 117 -9.27 2.12 5.56
CA PHE A 117 -8.18 2.51 4.65
C PHE A 117 -6.78 2.21 5.20
N ASP A 118 -6.58 2.39 6.51
CA ASP A 118 -5.26 2.30 7.14
C ASP A 118 -4.71 0.88 7.29
N ARG A 119 -5.53 -0.15 7.07
CA ARG A 119 -5.12 -1.56 7.08
C ARG A 119 -4.20 -1.84 5.88
N SER A 120 -2.90 -1.97 6.14
CA SER A 120 -1.88 -2.19 5.11
C SER A 120 -1.82 -3.64 4.59
N ASP A 121 -2.28 -4.60 5.40
CA ASP A 121 -2.32 -6.06 5.14
C ASP A 121 -3.64 -6.52 4.49
N ASP A 122 -4.76 -6.06 5.05
CA ASP A 122 -6.13 -6.33 4.63
C ASP A 122 -6.85 -4.99 4.43
N PRO A 123 -6.50 -4.20 3.38
CA PRO A 123 -7.21 -2.98 3.05
C PRO A 123 -8.67 -3.31 2.77
N ARG A 124 -9.58 -2.60 3.43
CA ARG A 124 -11.03 -2.85 3.30
C ARG A 124 -11.74 -1.79 2.47
N TRP A 125 -11.11 -0.64 2.30
CA TRP A 125 -11.48 0.38 1.34
C TRP A 125 -10.22 0.98 0.73
N VAL A 126 -10.26 1.28 -0.57
CA VAL A 126 -9.20 1.93 -1.33
C VAL A 126 -9.82 2.90 -2.32
N PHE A 127 -8.99 3.70 -2.99
CA PHE A 127 -9.41 4.46 -4.16
C PHE A 127 -8.28 4.46 -5.20
N LEU A 128 -8.65 4.44 -6.48
CA LEU A 128 -7.72 4.33 -7.62
C LEU A 128 -8.04 5.39 -8.69
N PRO A 129 -7.06 5.82 -9.49
CA PRO A 129 -7.33 6.58 -10.72
C PRO A 129 -8.37 5.86 -11.59
N THR A 130 -9.25 6.63 -12.25
CA THR A 130 -10.24 6.09 -13.19
C THR A 130 -9.69 5.68 -14.55
N ASP A 131 -8.48 6.10 -14.90
CA ASP A 131 -7.76 5.74 -16.13
C ASP A 131 -6.31 5.37 -15.76
N LEU A 132 -6.07 4.09 -15.43
CA LEU A 132 -4.72 3.59 -15.13
C LEU A 132 -3.85 3.53 -16.39
N ASN A 133 -4.47 3.30 -17.56
CA ASN A 133 -3.83 3.26 -18.87
C ASN A 133 -3.06 4.57 -19.21
N PHE A 134 -3.53 5.73 -18.76
CA PHE A 134 -2.75 6.97 -18.78
C PHE A 134 -1.35 6.84 -18.17
N PHE A 135 -1.25 6.23 -16.99
CA PHE A 135 0.01 6.03 -16.28
C PHE A 135 0.89 4.96 -16.94
N ILE A 136 0.27 3.91 -17.49
CA ILE A 136 0.95 2.84 -18.22
C ILE A 136 1.67 3.42 -19.45
N ARG A 137 0.94 4.18 -20.28
CA ARG A 137 1.51 4.82 -21.47
C ARG A 137 2.63 5.79 -21.09
N HIS A 138 2.39 6.67 -20.13
CA HIS A 138 3.41 7.63 -19.69
C HIS A 138 4.71 6.94 -19.22
N GLU A 139 4.64 5.83 -18.49
CA GLU A 139 5.85 5.08 -18.09
C GLU A 139 6.53 4.38 -19.26
N PHE A 140 5.80 3.88 -20.27
CA PHE A 140 6.40 3.41 -21.52
C PHE A 140 7.11 4.54 -22.29
N GLU A 141 6.48 5.70 -22.43
CA GLU A 141 7.07 6.87 -23.05
C GLU A 141 8.30 7.38 -22.28
N ASP A 142 8.26 7.39 -20.94
CA ASP A 142 9.38 7.76 -20.08
C ASP A 142 10.53 6.76 -20.17
N ARG A 143 10.26 5.45 -20.11
CA ARG A 143 11.27 4.39 -20.34
C ARG A 143 11.98 4.57 -21.67
N ARG A 144 11.23 4.80 -22.76
CA ARG A 144 11.81 5.05 -24.09
C ARG A 144 12.67 6.32 -24.11
N ARG A 145 12.19 7.40 -23.49
CA ARG A 145 12.93 8.67 -23.35
C ARG A 145 14.24 8.49 -22.58
N ARG A 146 14.21 7.76 -21.45
CA ARG A 146 15.40 7.43 -20.64
C ARG A 146 16.41 6.58 -21.40
N ALA A 147 15.95 5.61 -22.18
CA ALA A 147 16.80 4.73 -23.00
C ALA A 147 17.45 5.44 -24.21
N GLN A 148 16.96 6.61 -24.61
CA GLN A 148 17.49 7.42 -25.71
C GLN A 148 18.39 8.57 -25.23
N ALA A 149 18.48 8.82 -23.93
CA ALA A 149 19.26 9.92 -23.36
C ALA A 149 20.69 9.47 -23.02
N ASP A 150 21.69 10.24 -23.47
CA ASP A 150 23.08 10.11 -23.05
C ASP A 150 23.56 11.46 -22.45
N PRO A 151 23.84 11.55 -21.14
CA PRO A 151 23.73 10.49 -20.14
C PRO A 151 22.26 10.10 -19.82
N PRO A 152 22.02 8.93 -19.21
CA PRO A 152 20.68 8.50 -18.81
C PRO A 152 19.97 9.51 -17.90
N SER A 153 18.83 10.03 -18.36
CA SER A 153 18.03 10.99 -17.60
C SER A 153 17.24 10.32 -16.46
N SER A 154 16.96 11.06 -15.39
CA SER A 154 16.06 10.62 -14.31
C SER A 154 14.64 10.28 -14.81
N ARG A 155 13.91 9.44 -14.06
CA ARG A 155 12.49 9.13 -14.32
C ARG A 155 11.64 10.40 -14.18
N ILE A 156 10.70 10.60 -15.09
CA ILE A 156 9.64 11.61 -14.98
C ILE A 156 8.34 10.86 -14.70
N VAL A 157 7.53 11.38 -13.78
CA VAL A 157 6.24 10.80 -13.39
C VAL A 157 5.10 11.79 -13.58
N PRO A 158 3.87 11.36 -13.90
CA PRO A 158 2.75 12.27 -14.04
C PRO A 158 2.41 12.96 -12.72
N THR A 159 2.28 14.29 -12.76
CA THR A 159 1.77 15.07 -11.64
C THR A 159 0.24 14.95 -11.54
N ALA A 160 -0.33 15.42 -10.43
CA ALA A 160 -1.77 15.56 -10.28
C ALA A 160 -2.41 16.48 -11.36
N LYS A 161 -1.64 17.49 -11.83
CA LYS A 161 -2.05 18.39 -12.91
C LYS A 161 -2.11 17.64 -14.25
N ASP A 162 -1.06 16.91 -14.61
CA ASP A 162 -1.00 16.22 -15.91
C ASP A 162 -2.13 15.19 -16.07
N TYR A 163 -2.43 14.46 -14.99
CA TYR A 163 -3.54 13.50 -14.99
C TYR A 163 -4.92 14.20 -15.05
N ARG A 164 -5.10 15.33 -14.37
CA ARG A 164 -6.34 16.12 -14.48
C ARG A 164 -6.50 16.66 -15.90
N ASP A 165 -5.47 17.29 -16.45
CA ASP A 165 -5.50 17.92 -17.77
C ASP A 165 -5.74 16.87 -18.88
N HIS A 166 -5.25 15.64 -18.71
CA HIS A 166 -5.61 14.49 -19.56
C HIS A 166 -7.13 14.17 -19.51
N LEU A 167 -7.73 14.10 -18.32
CA LEU A 167 -9.19 13.88 -18.20
C LEU A 167 -10.02 15.07 -18.71
N THR A 168 -9.52 16.29 -18.54
CA THR A 168 -10.11 17.51 -19.09
C THR A 168 -10.08 17.50 -20.62
N SER A 169 -8.98 17.09 -21.24
CA SER A 169 -8.92 16.95 -22.71
C SER A 169 -9.86 15.88 -23.28
N LYS A 170 -10.30 14.93 -22.44
CA LYS A 170 -11.36 13.95 -22.75
C LYS A 170 -12.78 14.46 -22.45
N GLY A 171 -12.94 15.68 -21.92
CA GLY A 171 -14.24 16.23 -21.50
C GLY A 171 -14.85 15.56 -20.26
N LEU A 172 -14.05 14.82 -19.47
CA LEU A 172 -14.52 14.07 -18.30
C LEU A 172 -14.47 14.89 -17.00
N VAL A 173 -13.72 15.99 -17.00
CA VAL A 173 -13.44 16.85 -15.84
C VAL A 173 -13.40 18.31 -16.29
N PRO A 174 -14.07 19.25 -15.62
CA PRO A 174 -14.03 20.66 -15.99
C PRO A 174 -12.66 21.29 -15.70
N ASP A 175 -12.30 22.33 -16.45
CA ASP A 175 -10.99 23.00 -16.38
C ASP A 175 -10.63 23.52 -14.98
N ASP A 176 -11.62 23.90 -14.19
CA ASP A 176 -11.51 24.45 -12.84
C ASP A 176 -11.46 23.39 -11.73
N ALA A 177 -11.49 22.10 -12.07
CA ALA A 177 -11.50 21.02 -11.09
C ALA A 177 -10.23 21.01 -10.20
N ILE A 178 -10.47 20.74 -8.91
CA ILE A 178 -9.44 20.65 -7.86
C ILE A 178 -8.40 19.55 -8.10
N GLY A 179 -8.68 18.61 -9.00
CA GLY A 179 -7.87 17.44 -9.29
C GLY A 179 -8.56 16.46 -10.21
N ALA A 180 -7.92 15.33 -10.46
CA ALA A 180 -8.39 14.29 -11.38
C ALA A 180 -9.41 13.34 -10.74
N LEU A 181 -10.07 12.49 -11.53
CA LEU A 181 -11.08 11.53 -11.04
C LEU A 181 -10.48 10.22 -10.54
N TYR A 182 -10.92 9.84 -9.34
CA TYR A 182 -10.61 8.58 -8.69
C TYR A 182 -11.89 7.87 -8.26
N ARG A 183 -11.91 6.54 -8.38
CA ARG A 183 -13.02 5.68 -7.92
C ARG A 183 -12.66 5.05 -6.59
N GLY A 184 -13.57 5.13 -5.61
CA GLY A 184 -13.47 4.36 -4.36
C GLY A 184 -13.96 2.93 -4.56
N TYR A 185 -13.30 1.95 -3.95
CA TYR A 185 -13.66 0.53 -3.98
C TYR A 185 -13.80 0.00 -2.55
N TYR A 186 -14.96 -0.55 -2.21
CA TYR A 186 -15.24 -1.19 -0.92
C TYR A 186 -14.91 -2.69 -1.02
N LEU A 187 -13.72 -3.06 -0.56
CA LEU A 187 -13.22 -4.44 -0.55
C LEU A 187 -13.85 -5.30 0.57
N LYS A 188 -14.58 -4.66 1.50
CA LYS A 188 -15.53 -5.27 2.43
C LYS A 188 -16.75 -4.36 2.57
N ASN A 189 -17.94 -4.92 2.76
CA ASN A 189 -19.10 -4.11 3.14
C ASN A 189 -18.94 -3.65 4.61
N LEU A 190 -18.55 -2.38 4.78
CA LEU A 190 -18.11 -1.78 6.04
C LEU A 190 -19.16 -0.89 6.70
N LEU A 191 -20.09 -0.37 5.90
CA LEU A 191 -21.03 0.66 6.29
C LEU A 191 -22.36 0.01 6.67
N CYS A 192 -23.08 0.61 7.63
CA CYS A 192 -24.39 0.15 8.10
C CYS A 192 -24.44 -1.37 8.41
N GLY A 193 -23.40 -1.92 9.05
CA GLY A 193 -23.33 -3.33 9.41
C GLY A 193 -23.34 -4.31 8.23
N GLY A 194 -22.92 -3.86 7.04
CA GLY A 194 -22.94 -4.67 5.82
C GLY A 194 -24.30 -4.71 5.11
N ARG A 195 -25.23 -3.81 5.45
CA ARG A 195 -26.62 -3.82 4.94
C ARG A 195 -26.95 -2.68 3.96
N LEU A 196 -25.95 -1.98 3.45
CA LEU A 196 -26.20 -0.94 2.43
C LEU A 196 -26.83 -1.54 1.15
N PRO A 197 -27.90 -0.92 0.61
CA PRO A 197 -28.40 -1.24 -0.72
C PRO A 197 -27.32 -1.03 -1.80
N ILE A 198 -27.37 -1.86 -2.85
CA ILE A 198 -26.42 -1.79 -3.98
C ILE A 198 -26.42 -0.40 -4.63
N ASP A 199 -27.58 0.25 -4.78
CA ASP A 199 -27.66 1.58 -5.38
C ASP A 199 -27.02 2.67 -4.52
N PHE A 200 -27.01 2.51 -3.19
CA PHE A 200 -26.27 3.40 -2.31
C PHE A 200 -24.75 3.18 -2.46
N LEU A 201 -24.31 1.92 -2.54
CA LEU A 201 -22.89 1.60 -2.83
C LEU A 201 -22.47 2.17 -4.20
N ARG A 202 -23.31 2.10 -5.24
CA ARG A 202 -23.05 2.72 -6.55
C ARG A 202 -22.79 4.23 -6.42
N VAL A 203 -23.63 4.96 -5.67
CA VAL A 203 -23.42 6.39 -5.39
C VAL A 203 -22.09 6.63 -4.66
N LEU A 204 -21.75 5.82 -3.64
CA LEU A 204 -20.49 5.96 -2.91
C LEU A 204 -19.24 5.66 -3.77
N THR A 205 -19.34 4.71 -4.69
CA THR A 205 -18.27 4.33 -5.66
C THR A 205 -18.26 5.19 -6.93
N THR A 206 -19.14 6.18 -7.05
CA THR A 206 -19.09 7.13 -8.17
C THR A 206 -17.74 7.87 -8.15
N PRO A 207 -17.06 8.06 -9.30
CA PRO A 207 -15.79 8.77 -9.33
C PRO A 207 -15.88 10.18 -8.75
N LYS A 208 -14.88 10.57 -7.96
CA LYS A 208 -14.78 11.87 -7.29
C LYS A 208 -13.44 12.53 -7.61
N PRO A 209 -13.38 13.88 -7.65
CA PRO A 209 -12.11 14.58 -7.80
C PRO A 209 -11.26 14.42 -6.53
N TRP A 210 -9.95 14.23 -6.69
CA TRP A 210 -8.99 14.32 -5.59
C TRP A 210 -7.74 15.08 -6.05
N HIS A 211 -7.29 16.01 -5.22
CA HIS A 211 -6.19 16.95 -5.49
C HIS A 211 -4.79 16.35 -5.33
N GLY A 212 -4.69 15.10 -4.85
CA GLY A 212 -3.43 14.48 -4.49
C GLY A 212 -2.65 13.84 -5.62
N HIS A 213 -1.42 13.44 -5.31
CA HIS A 213 -0.49 12.88 -6.30
C HIS A 213 -0.93 11.46 -6.68
N PRO A 214 -1.13 11.15 -7.97
CA PRO A 214 -1.72 9.87 -8.39
C PRO A 214 -0.90 8.65 -7.96
N LEU A 215 0.43 8.76 -7.93
CA LEU A 215 1.30 7.68 -7.45
C LEU A 215 1.07 7.29 -5.97
N ALA A 216 0.48 8.15 -5.13
CA ALA A 216 0.07 7.76 -3.78
C ALA A 216 -1.12 6.77 -3.82
N ALA A 217 -2.10 7.02 -4.68
CA ALA A 217 -3.22 6.11 -4.90
C ALA A 217 -2.77 4.81 -5.60
N ILE A 218 -1.86 4.90 -6.59
CA ILE A 218 -1.31 3.73 -7.30
C ILE A 218 -0.44 2.86 -6.37
N ARG A 219 0.35 3.46 -5.47
CA ARG A 219 1.08 2.74 -4.39
C ARG A 219 0.14 1.88 -3.54
N ARG A 220 -1.01 2.44 -3.14
CA ARG A 220 -2.07 1.70 -2.44
C ARG A 220 -2.68 0.63 -3.33
N GLY A 221 -2.97 0.93 -4.59
CA GLY A 221 -3.50 -0.02 -5.56
C GLY A 221 -2.63 -1.26 -5.75
N ILE A 222 -1.33 -1.06 -5.99
CA ILE A 222 -0.34 -2.14 -6.14
C ILE A 222 -0.25 -2.99 -4.86
N ALA A 223 -0.43 -2.41 -3.67
CA ALA A 223 -0.46 -3.19 -2.43
C ALA A 223 -1.63 -4.19 -2.36
N ILE A 224 -2.78 -3.88 -2.99
CA ILE A 224 -3.95 -4.76 -3.03
C ILE A 224 -3.65 -6.06 -3.78
N LEU A 225 -2.72 -6.05 -4.76
CA LEU A 225 -2.34 -7.25 -5.52
C LEU A 225 -1.80 -8.38 -4.63
N GLY A 226 -1.24 -8.05 -3.46
CA GLY A 226 -0.83 -9.02 -2.43
C GLY A 226 -1.93 -9.44 -1.45
N SER A 227 -3.11 -8.81 -1.52
CA SER A 227 -4.25 -9.08 -0.64
C SER A 227 -5.24 -10.04 -1.29
N ALA A 228 -5.74 -11.01 -0.53
CA ALA A 228 -6.81 -11.92 -1.00
C ALA A 228 -8.10 -11.19 -1.42
N ARG A 229 -8.28 -9.90 -1.07
CA ARG A 229 -9.41 -9.06 -1.49
C ARG A 229 -9.28 -8.45 -2.90
N CYS A 230 -8.17 -8.66 -3.61
CA CYS A 230 -7.99 -8.15 -4.98
C CYS A 230 -9.14 -8.52 -5.92
N HIS A 231 -9.77 -9.68 -5.74
CA HIS A 231 -10.93 -10.16 -6.51
C HIS A 231 -12.19 -9.27 -6.44
N ALA A 232 -12.24 -8.27 -5.56
CA ALA A 232 -13.31 -7.27 -5.53
C ALA A 232 -13.10 -6.12 -6.55
N LEU A 233 -11.93 -6.07 -7.20
CA LEU A 233 -11.67 -5.25 -8.38
C LEU A 233 -12.00 -6.07 -9.64
N ASP A 234 -12.34 -5.40 -10.74
CA ASP A 234 -12.43 -6.05 -12.06
C ASP A 234 -11.06 -6.50 -12.58
N HIS A 235 -11.05 -7.53 -13.42
CA HIS A 235 -9.83 -8.10 -13.99
C HIS A 235 -8.96 -7.06 -14.72
N THR A 236 -9.57 -6.14 -15.50
CA THR A 236 -8.85 -5.07 -16.19
C THR A 236 -8.07 -4.20 -15.21
N THR A 237 -8.70 -3.76 -14.11
CA THR A 237 -8.02 -2.98 -13.06
C THR A 237 -6.89 -3.77 -12.39
N ILE A 238 -7.06 -5.08 -12.17
CA ILE A 238 -6.01 -5.95 -11.60
C ILE A 238 -4.81 -6.04 -12.56
N ASP A 239 -5.07 -6.29 -13.84
CA ASP A 239 -4.05 -6.43 -14.88
C ASP A 239 -3.31 -5.09 -15.12
N GLU A 240 -4.02 -3.97 -15.16
CA GLU A 240 -3.42 -2.63 -15.28
C GLU A 240 -2.54 -2.28 -14.07
N LEU A 241 -2.96 -2.64 -12.85
CA LEU A 241 -2.12 -2.47 -11.65
C LEU A 241 -0.88 -3.39 -11.66
N ALA A 242 -1.00 -4.62 -12.18
CA ALA A 242 0.13 -5.53 -12.32
C ALA A 242 1.14 -5.01 -13.36
N VAL A 243 0.67 -4.55 -14.52
CA VAL A 243 1.49 -3.89 -15.54
C VAL A 243 2.18 -2.65 -14.96
N LEU A 244 1.50 -1.81 -14.19
CA LEU A 244 2.12 -0.65 -13.54
C LEU A 244 3.18 -1.04 -12.52
N ARG A 245 2.93 -2.05 -11.68
CA ARG A 245 3.95 -2.57 -10.74
C ARG A 245 5.20 -3.01 -11.49
N ASP A 246 5.03 -3.78 -12.55
CA ASP A 246 6.15 -4.34 -13.30
C ASP A 246 6.90 -3.22 -14.06
N LEU A 247 6.19 -2.28 -14.69
CA LEU A 247 6.79 -1.08 -15.29
C LEU A 247 7.49 -0.14 -14.27
N TYR A 248 7.11 -0.19 -12.99
CA TYR A 248 7.77 0.60 -11.95
C TYR A 248 9.03 -0.07 -11.39
N PHE A 249 9.05 -1.40 -11.26
CA PHE A 249 10.11 -2.13 -10.55
C PHE A 249 10.93 -3.11 -11.40
N ASP A 250 10.56 -3.40 -12.66
CA ASP A 250 11.41 -4.10 -13.64
C ASP A 250 12.46 -3.14 -14.22
N ASP A 251 13.30 -2.60 -13.34
CA ASP A 251 14.52 -1.87 -13.68
C ASP A 251 15.67 -2.52 -12.90
N LYS A 252 16.55 -3.21 -13.63
CA LYS A 252 17.64 -4.00 -13.04
C LYS A 252 18.62 -3.18 -12.21
N SER A 253 18.64 -1.85 -12.38
CA SER A 253 19.44 -0.94 -11.55
C SER A 253 18.94 -0.83 -10.10
N LEU A 254 17.67 -1.19 -9.83
CA LEU A 254 17.07 -1.16 -8.50
C LEU A 254 17.37 -2.42 -7.67
N ILE A 255 17.88 -3.49 -8.29
CA ILE A 255 18.20 -4.74 -7.58
C ILE A 255 19.65 -4.67 -7.06
N HIS A 256 19.83 -4.85 -5.75
CA HIS A 256 21.16 -4.86 -5.15
C HIS A 256 22.07 -5.90 -5.84
N PRO A 257 23.27 -5.55 -6.35
CA PRO A 257 24.06 -6.42 -7.24
C PRO A 257 24.35 -7.83 -6.68
N HIS A 258 24.55 -7.95 -5.37
CA HIS A 258 24.75 -9.24 -4.72
C HIS A 258 23.51 -10.17 -4.79
N LEU A 259 22.29 -9.61 -4.76
CA LEU A 259 21.06 -10.39 -4.93
C LEU A 259 20.87 -10.83 -6.39
N VAL A 260 21.30 -9.99 -7.35
CA VAL A 260 21.35 -10.38 -8.76
C VAL A 260 22.26 -11.60 -8.94
N GLN A 261 23.45 -11.59 -8.34
CA GLN A 261 24.40 -12.69 -8.39
C GLN A 261 23.88 -13.98 -7.73
N LEU A 262 23.14 -13.89 -6.63
CA LEU A 262 22.59 -15.05 -5.91
C LEU A 262 21.42 -15.72 -6.65
N TYR A 263 20.49 -14.93 -7.19
CA TYR A 263 19.22 -15.45 -7.74
C TYR A 263 19.18 -15.54 -9.26
N HIS A 264 20.05 -14.81 -9.97
CA HIS A 264 20.14 -14.82 -11.44
C HIS A 264 21.47 -15.41 -11.92
N ILE A 265 21.94 -16.47 -11.24
CA ILE A 265 23.03 -17.32 -11.76
C ILE A 265 22.56 -17.85 -13.12
N PRO A 266 23.27 -17.57 -14.24
CA PRO A 266 22.94 -18.16 -15.52
C PRO A 266 23.05 -19.67 -15.39
N LEU A 267 21.97 -20.40 -15.72
CA LEU A 267 22.00 -21.85 -15.73
C LEU A 267 22.98 -22.29 -16.82
N ALA A 268 24.24 -22.51 -16.44
CA ALA A 268 25.31 -22.80 -17.37
C ALA A 268 24.93 -24.04 -18.18
N GLY A 269 24.68 -23.85 -19.48
CA GLY A 269 24.13 -24.87 -20.35
C GLY A 269 25.01 -26.10 -20.34
N GLY A 270 24.56 -27.13 -19.62
CA GLY A 270 25.24 -28.41 -19.55
C GLY A 270 25.27 -29.02 -20.94
N LYS A 271 26.36 -28.80 -21.67
CA LYS A 271 26.67 -29.52 -22.90
C LYS A 271 26.77 -31.00 -22.54
N ARG A 272 25.65 -31.71 -22.61
CA ARG A 272 25.64 -33.17 -22.75
C ARG A 272 26.37 -33.45 -24.05
N LYS A 273 27.64 -33.81 -23.92
CA LYS A 273 28.44 -34.35 -25.00
C LYS A 273 27.77 -35.67 -25.37
N SER A 274 26.95 -35.64 -26.43
CA SER A 274 26.47 -36.88 -27.03
C SER A 274 27.72 -37.61 -27.53
N THR A 275 28.00 -38.75 -26.93
CA THR A 275 28.75 -39.80 -27.61
C THR A 275 27.83 -40.46 -28.63
N ASP A 276 28.44 -41.28 -29.50
CA ASP A 276 27.80 -42.11 -30.52
C ASP A 276 27.39 -41.24 -31.74
N GLU A 277 28.01 -41.39 -32.92
CA GLU A 277 28.14 -42.62 -33.72
C GLU A 277 29.57 -42.91 -34.23
N GLU A 278 29.76 -44.14 -34.72
CA GLU A 278 31.03 -44.72 -35.18
C GLU A 278 31.24 -44.66 -36.70
N THR A 279 32.49 -44.88 -37.11
CA THR A 279 32.96 -45.46 -38.40
C THR A 279 33.06 -44.60 -39.68
N ASP A 280 34.02 -45.05 -40.50
CA ASP A 280 34.33 -44.71 -41.91
C ASP A 280 34.91 -43.29 -42.18
N ASP A 281 36.01 -43.10 -42.93
CA ASP A 281 36.98 -44.05 -43.51
C ASP A 281 38.35 -43.35 -43.75
N GLU A 282 39.35 -44.09 -44.22
CA GLU A 282 40.75 -43.73 -44.45
C GLU A 282 41.03 -42.38 -45.17
N THR A 283 42.06 -41.66 -44.73
CA THR A 283 43.16 -41.28 -45.64
C THR A 283 44.46 -40.95 -44.90
N ASP A 284 45.53 -41.60 -45.35
CA ASP A 284 46.91 -41.46 -44.89
C ASP A 284 47.61 -40.24 -45.54
N HIS A 285 48.58 -39.62 -44.84
CA HIS A 285 49.80 -39.00 -45.40
C HIS A 285 50.64 -38.24 -44.34
N HIS A 286 51.58 -38.98 -43.74
CA HIS A 286 53.01 -38.65 -43.54
C HIS A 286 53.52 -37.23 -43.13
N ASP A 287 54.31 -37.26 -42.03
CA ASP A 287 55.54 -36.48 -41.74
C ASP A 287 55.45 -34.94 -41.55
N GLU A 288 56.22 -34.29 -40.64
CA GLU A 288 57.53 -34.63 -40.07
C GLU A 288 57.84 -33.86 -38.73
N LYS A 289 58.91 -34.26 -38.03
CA LYS A 289 59.75 -33.50 -37.04
C LYS A 289 59.24 -33.20 -35.61
N LYS A 290 59.83 -33.95 -34.65
CA LYS A 290 60.13 -33.53 -33.26
C LYS A 290 61.43 -32.69 -33.21
N PRO A 291 61.73 -31.91 -32.14
CA PRO A 291 62.46 -32.51 -31.02
C PRO A 291 62.02 -32.08 -29.60
N LYS A 292 62.50 -32.86 -28.62
CA LYS A 292 62.29 -32.76 -27.16
C LYS A 292 62.88 -31.47 -26.56
N LEU A 293 62.37 -31.07 -25.40
CA LEU A 293 63.24 -30.92 -24.22
C LEU A 293 62.48 -31.31 -22.94
N ALA A 294 63.19 -31.95 -22.01
CA ALA A 294 62.74 -32.24 -20.65
C ALA A 294 63.91 -31.93 -19.71
N THR A 295 63.62 -31.41 -18.52
CA THR A 295 64.58 -31.36 -17.41
C THR A 295 63.84 -31.52 -16.09
N ASP A 296 64.23 -32.55 -15.33
CA ASP A 296 63.74 -32.85 -13.99
C ASP A 296 64.48 -32.05 -12.90
N ALA A 297 63.80 -31.86 -11.75
CA ALA A 297 64.30 -31.70 -10.36
C ALA A 297 63.14 -31.08 -9.54
N ASP A 298 62.32 -31.80 -8.77
CA ASP A 298 62.58 -32.72 -7.65
C ASP A 298 63.41 -32.11 -6.50
N ASN A 299 62.75 -31.76 -5.38
CA ASN A 299 62.94 -32.46 -4.10
C ASN A 299 61.99 -32.04 -2.95
N ASN A 300 61.16 -33.00 -2.55
CA ASN A 300 60.88 -33.45 -1.17
C ASN A 300 61.03 -32.51 0.06
N ARG A 301 59.92 -32.32 0.82
CA ARG A 301 59.75 -32.63 2.27
C ARG A 301 58.46 -31.98 2.84
N THR A 302 57.71 -32.53 3.80
CA THR A 302 57.71 -33.86 4.49
C THR A 302 56.27 -34.20 4.86
N VAL A 303 55.90 -35.49 4.85
CA VAL A 303 54.66 -35.99 5.48
C VAL A 303 54.88 -36.18 6.98
N GLN A 304 53.88 -35.86 7.81
CA GLN A 304 53.62 -36.64 9.02
C GLN A 304 52.13 -36.68 9.33
N ASP A 305 51.61 -37.90 9.47
CA ASP A 305 50.23 -38.20 9.83
C ASP A 305 49.91 -37.82 11.29
N VAL A 306 48.63 -37.69 11.63
CA VAL A 306 47.94 -38.64 12.54
C VAL A 306 46.43 -38.36 12.58
N VAL A 307 45.69 -39.29 12.00
CA VAL A 307 44.39 -39.84 12.40
C VAL A 307 43.69 -39.20 13.61
N ASN A 308 42.46 -38.70 13.44
CA ASN A 308 41.31 -39.34 14.10
C ASN A 308 39.97 -39.19 13.34
N SER A 309 39.06 -40.14 13.54
CA SER A 309 37.89 -40.39 12.70
C SER A 309 36.61 -40.58 13.51
N GLN A 310 35.61 -39.72 13.28
CA GLN A 310 34.17 -39.94 13.54
C GLN A 310 33.42 -39.07 12.49
N ASN A 311 32.90 -39.56 11.36
CA ASN A 311 32.01 -40.68 11.07
C ASN A 311 30.56 -40.52 11.57
N THR A 312 29.74 -39.85 10.76
CA THR A 312 28.29 -40.09 10.65
C THR A 312 27.81 -39.78 9.23
N ARG A 313 27.80 -40.80 8.36
CA ARG A 313 27.01 -40.77 7.12
C ARG A 313 25.57 -41.15 7.43
N HIS A 314 24.60 -40.36 7.00
CA HIS A 314 23.32 -40.90 6.54
C HIS A 314 22.87 -40.18 5.27
N ILE A 315 23.09 -40.85 4.13
CA ILE A 315 22.46 -40.57 2.85
C ILE A 315 21.36 -41.62 2.65
N ARG A 316 20.10 -41.19 2.53
CA ARG A 316 19.06 -41.82 1.68
C ARG A 316 17.90 -40.82 1.55
N SER A 317 17.66 -40.22 0.39
CA SER A 317 16.79 -40.71 -0.71
C SER A 317 15.33 -40.92 -0.27
N GLN A 318 14.30 -40.59 -1.04
CA GLN A 318 14.23 -39.99 -2.38
C GLN A 318 12.83 -39.39 -2.56
N ALA A 319 12.66 -38.40 -3.44
CA ALA A 319 11.32 -37.96 -3.84
C ALA A 319 10.69 -39.01 -4.78
N THR A 320 9.43 -39.34 -4.53
CA THR A 320 8.53 -39.95 -5.52
C THR A 320 7.16 -39.29 -5.39
N VAL A 321 6.64 -38.83 -6.52
CA VAL A 321 5.32 -38.18 -6.64
C VAL A 321 4.28 -39.24 -6.93
N SER A 322 3.09 -39.11 -6.34
CA SER A 322 1.85 -39.68 -6.87
C SER A 322 0.67 -38.82 -6.42
N ASP A 323 -0.27 -38.59 -7.33
CA ASP A 323 -1.46 -37.76 -7.10
C ASP A 323 -2.42 -38.35 -6.06
N SER A 324 -3.02 -37.49 -5.24
CA SER A 324 -4.47 -37.23 -5.33
C SER A 324 -4.95 -36.19 -4.31
N VAL A 325 -5.88 -35.36 -4.79
CA VAL A 325 -6.78 -34.43 -4.10
C VAL A 325 -7.06 -34.77 -2.62
N GLN A 326 -6.69 -33.88 -1.69
CA GLN A 326 -7.70 -33.24 -0.83
C GLN A 326 -7.24 -31.89 -0.25
N THR A 327 -8.21 -30.97 -0.13
CA THR A 327 -8.09 -29.69 0.54
C THR A 327 -7.91 -29.88 2.04
N ASP A 328 -6.92 -29.23 2.65
CA ASP A 328 -6.99 -28.93 4.08
C ASP A 328 -6.50 -27.52 4.40
N LEU A 329 -7.30 -26.81 5.19
CA LEU A 329 -7.06 -25.40 5.53
C LEU A 329 -5.89 -25.28 6.50
N TYR A 330 -5.14 -24.19 6.37
CA TYR A 330 -4.07 -23.80 7.29
C TYR A 330 -4.64 -23.39 8.67
N ALA A 331 -5.02 -24.39 9.47
CA ALA A 331 -5.46 -24.23 10.85
C ALA A 331 -4.27 -24.37 11.80
N SER A 332 -3.66 -23.23 12.16
CA SER A 332 -2.92 -23.13 13.42
C SER A 332 -2.96 -21.70 13.95
N THR A 333 -4.13 -21.36 14.51
CA THR A 333 -4.25 -20.27 15.49
C THR A 333 -3.43 -20.62 16.72
N GLU A 334 -2.48 -19.76 17.08
CA GLU A 334 -1.70 -19.91 18.31
C GLU A 334 -2.61 -19.88 19.55
N TRP A 335 -2.39 -20.83 20.47
CA TRP A 335 -3.31 -21.11 21.57
C TRP A 335 -3.13 -20.08 22.71
N VAL A 336 -4.20 -19.33 23.05
CA VAL A 336 -4.17 -18.23 24.05
C VAL A 336 -3.78 -18.67 25.48
N LEU A 337 -3.88 -19.97 25.78
CA LEU A 337 -3.41 -20.58 27.03
C LEU A 337 -2.22 -21.55 26.83
N GLY A 338 -1.85 -21.87 25.59
CA GLY A 338 -0.81 -22.87 25.28
C GLY A 338 -1.19 -24.31 25.67
N PRO A 339 -0.38 -25.31 25.27
CA PRO A 339 -0.60 -26.72 25.60
C PRO A 339 -0.25 -27.08 27.06
N SER A 340 0.32 -26.14 27.82
CA SER A 340 0.82 -26.33 29.18
C SER A 340 -0.03 -25.68 30.28
N ALA A 341 -1.14 -25.03 29.94
CA ALA A 341 -2.05 -24.45 30.94
C ALA A 341 -2.92 -25.52 31.60
N THR A 342 -3.14 -25.34 32.90
CA THR A 342 -4.06 -26.13 33.71
C THR A 342 -5.46 -25.51 33.71
N GLY A 343 -6.46 -26.25 34.19
CA GLY A 343 -7.81 -25.72 34.37
C GLY A 343 -7.87 -24.52 35.33
N ASN A 344 -6.96 -24.45 36.30
CA ASN A 344 -6.88 -23.32 37.24
C ASN A 344 -6.39 -22.04 36.55
N ASP A 345 -5.41 -22.14 35.64
CA ASP A 345 -4.90 -21.00 34.87
C ASP A 345 -5.99 -20.35 33.98
N ALA A 346 -6.94 -21.16 33.50
CA ALA A 346 -8.13 -20.66 32.80
C ALA A 346 -9.11 -19.98 33.76
N ILE A 347 -9.38 -20.60 34.92
CA ILE A 347 -10.32 -20.05 35.92
C ILE A 347 -9.82 -18.71 36.47
N ASP A 348 -8.56 -18.62 36.91
CA ASP A 348 -8.00 -17.39 37.49
C ASP A 348 -7.97 -16.24 36.48
N ARG A 349 -7.75 -16.53 35.19
CA ARG A 349 -7.68 -15.54 34.12
C ARG A 349 -9.05 -15.00 33.69
N PHE A 350 -10.12 -15.81 33.76
CA PHE A 350 -11.44 -15.44 33.21
C PHE A 350 -12.55 -15.28 34.26
N ALA A 351 -12.44 -15.88 35.45
CA ALA A 351 -13.44 -15.72 36.53
C ALA A 351 -13.66 -14.26 37.00
N PRO A 352 -12.66 -13.36 37.04
CA PRO A 352 -12.89 -11.96 37.39
C PRO A 352 -13.84 -11.24 36.41
N LEU A 353 -13.75 -11.56 35.11
CA LEU A 353 -14.58 -10.95 34.06
C LEU A 353 -16.06 -11.37 34.15
N LEU A 354 -16.32 -12.58 34.65
CA LEU A 354 -17.67 -13.09 34.86
C LEU A 354 -18.33 -12.52 36.14
N LYS A 355 -17.54 -12.02 37.08
CA LYS A 355 -18.04 -11.36 38.31
C LYS A 355 -18.35 -9.87 38.13
N SER A 356 -17.90 -9.25 37.04
CA SER A 356 -18.20 -7.84 36.71
C SER A 356 -19.36 -7.66 35.73
N ILE A 357 -20.02 -8.75 35.30
CA ILE A 357 -21.21 -8.68 34.44
C ILE A 357 -22.43 -8.83 35.33
N ASP A 358 -23.04 -7.71 35.68
CA ASP A 358 -24.31 -7.69 36.41
C ASP A 358 -25.41 -8.27 35.52
N ALA A 359 -26.09 -9.32 36.00
CA ALA A 359 -27.02 -10.14 35.21
C ALA A 359 -28.30 -9.41 34.75
N VAL A 360 -28.44 -8.12 35.07
CA VAL A 360 -29.58 -7.26 34.76
C VAL A 360 -29.46 -6.60 33.38
N THR A 361 -28.26 -6.48 32.81
CA THR A 361 -28.01 -5.69 31.57
C THR A 361 -28.06 -6.50 30.27
N LEU A 362 -28.60 -7.73 30.28
CA LEU A 362 -28.65 -8.63 29.11
C LEU A 362 -30.07 -9.05 28.68
N LEU A 363 -31.12 -8.44 29.25
CA LEU A 363 -32.53 -8.64 28.87
C LEU A 363 -33.33 -7.33 28.83
N GLY A 364 -32.73 -6.26 28.29
CA GLY A 364 -33.39 -4.97 28.00
C GLY A 364 -33.31 -4.64 26.52
#